data_AF-A0A0P9DQZ1-F1
#
_entry.id   AF-A0A0P9DQZ1-F1
#
_cell.length_a   1.000
_cell.length_b   1.000
_cell.length_c   1.000
_cell.angle_alpha   90.00
_cell.angle_beta   90.00
_cell.angle_gamma   90.00
#
_symmetry.space_group_name_H-M   'P 1'
#
loop_
_entity.id
_entity.type
_entity.pdbx_description
1 polymer ?
#
loop_
_entity_poly.entity_id
_entity_poly.type
_entity_poly.pdbx_seq_one_letter_code
_entity_poly.pdbx_strand_id
1 'polypeptide(L)'
;MQDITYLNKNNYFYILMASAEEEGKTEVLVIPCEKFPSMDQAWEKCTVYEIGNKKSFESFNHLHSPTEGVLLSKLGYFFTENFYNSVVKLVMQ
;
A
#
# COMPACT_ATOMS: atom_id res chain seq x y z
N MET A 1 0.43 18.92 -0.73
CA MET A 1 0.16 18.05 -1.90
C MET A 1 0.34 16.63 -1.45
N GLN A 2 -0.67 15.77 -1.54
CA GLN A 2 -0.51 14.35 -1.29
C GLN A 2 -0.08 13.70 -2.60
N ASP A 3 1.20 13.35 -2.71
CA ASP A 3 1.79 12.68 -3.88
C ASP A 3 1.41 11.19 -3.97
N ILE A 4 0.71 10.67 -2.95
CA ILE A 4 0.19 9.30 -2.90
C ILE A 4 -1.30 9.31 -2.54
N THR A 5 -2.07 8.41 -3.15
CA THR A 5 -3.46 8.17 -2.75
C THR A 5 -3.48 7.07 -1.69
N TYR A 6 -4.02 7.36 -0.51
CA TYR A 6 -4.12 6.37 0.57
C TYR A 6 -5.44 6.46 1.35
N LEU A 7 -5.78 5.37 2.04
CA LEU A 7 -6.86 5.26 3.01
C LEU A 7 -6.30 4.77 4.34
N ASN A 8 -6.83 5.26 5.46
CA ASN A 8 -6.53 4.75 6.80
C ASN A 8 -7.80 4.13 7.38
N LYS A 9 -7.77 2.82 7.64
CA LYS A 9 -8.93 2.08 8.17
C LYS A 9 -8.48 0.81 8.88
N ASN A 10 -9.22 0.41 9.92
CA ASN A 10 -8.98 -0.84 10.65
C ASN A 10 -7.53 -1.03 11.14
N ASN A 11 -6.84 0.06 11.48
CA ASN A 11 -5.43 0.07 11.88
C ASN A 11 -4.43 -0.31 10.76
N TYR A 12 -4.75 0.01 9.50
CA TYR A 12 -3.85 -0.12 8.36
C TYR A 12 -3.92 1.10 7.44
N PHE A 13 -2.80 1.41 6.80
CA PHE A 13 -2.70 2.27 5.64
C PHE A 13 -2.82 1.43 4.37
N TYR A 14 -3.73 1.82 3.49
CA TYR A 14 -3.91 1.25 2.16
C TYR A 14 -3.44 2.29 1.16
N ILE A 15 -2.37 2.02 0.44
CA ILE A 15 -1.70 2.98 -0.44
C ILE A 15 -1.78 2.45 -1.86
N LEU A 16 -2.35 3.24 -2.76
CA LEU A 16 -2.45 2.88 -4.17
C LEU A 16 -1.05 2.95 -4.80
N MET A 17 -0.56 1.83 -5.35
CA MET A 17 0.79 1.74 -5.93
C MET A 17 0.84 2.11 -7.43
N ALA A 18 -0.26 1.97 -8.16
CA ALA A 18 -0.25 2.12 -9.62
C ALA A 18 -0.66 3.53 -10.09
N SER A 19 0.16 4.03 -11.04
CA SER A 19 -0.08 5.23 -11.85
C SER A 19 -1.22 4.98 -12.85
N ALA A 20 -1.90 6.05 -13.24
CA ALA A 20 -3.23 6.06 -13.84
C ALA A 20 -3.39 5.46 -15.26
N GLU A 21 -2.44 4.66 -15.78
CA GLU A 21 -2.39 4.34 -17.22
C GLU A 21 -2.30 2.85 -17.61
N GLU A 22 -2.11 1.90 -16.69
CA GLU A 22 -2.19 0.48 -17.02
C GLU A 22 -3.59 -0.09 -16.77
N GLU A 23 -4.36 -0.28 -17.85
CA GLU A 23 -5.60 -1.05 -17.81
C GLU A 23 -5.30 -2.50 -17.37
N GLY A 24 -5.75 -2.85 -16.17
CA GLY A 24 -5.95 -4.26 -15.80
C GLY A 24 -5.40 -4.68 -14.44
N LYS A 25 -4.42 -3.96 -13.86
CA LYS A 25 -3.84 -4.32 -12.56
C LYS A 25 -3.58 -3.09 -11.71
N THR A 26 -4.48 -2.82 -10.78
CA THR A 26 -4.27 -1.80 -9.77
C THR A 26 -3.78 -2.47 -8.50
N GLU A 27 -2.66 -2.02 -7.94
CA GLU A 27 -2.09 -2.64 -6.74
C GLU A 27 -2.25 -1.72 -5.52
N VAL A 28 -2.46 -2.35 -4.37
CA VAL A 28 -2.59 -1.68 -3.07
C VAL A 28 -1.54 -2.22 -2.12
N LEU A 29 -0.66 -1.33 -1.68
CA LEU A 29 0.27 -1.57 -0.60
C LEU A 29 -0.46 -1.39 0.74
N VAL A 30 -0.39 -2.38 1.60
CA VAL A 30 -1.00 -2.36 2.91
C VAL A 30 0.07 -2.38 3.98
N ILE A 31 0.05 -1.37 4.84
CA ILE A 31 1.01 -1.17 5.93
C ILE A 31 0.23 -1.14 7.24
N PRO A 32 0.55 -1.97 8.24
CA PRO A 32 -0.03 -1.86 9.57
C PRO A 32 0.23 -0.47 10.18
N CYS A 33 -0.75 0.15 10.83
CA CYS A 33 -0.58 1.40 11.58
C CYS A 33 0.00 1.12 12.97
N GLU A 34 1.20 0.54 13.03
CA GLU A 34 1.92 0.32 14.28
C GLU A 34 3.20 1.17 14.34
N LYS A 35 3.77 1.31 15.53
CA LYS A 35 5.03 2.03 15.70
C LYS A 35 6.18 1.17 15.23
N PHE A 36 6.71 1.48 14.07
CA PHE A 36 7.91 0.83 13.55
C PHE A 36 9.17 1.56 14.04
N PRO A 37 10.18 0.83 14.53
CA PRO A 37 11.51 1.38 14.81
C PRO A 37 12.23 1.93 13.57
N SER A 38 11.93 1.39 12.39
CA SER A 38 12.48 1.82 11.10
C SER A 38 11.53 1.47 9.95
N MET A 39 11.70 2.14 8.80
CA MET A 39 10.94 1.81 7.60
C MET A 39 11.22 0.40 7.09
N ASP A 40 12.44 -0.13 7.25
CA ASP A 40 12.78 -1.49 6.84
C ASP A 40 11.88 -2.52 7.53
N GLN A 41 11.61 -2.35 8.82
CA GLN A 41 10.69 -3.21 9.56
C GLN A 41 9.23 -3.04 9.12
N ALA A 42 8.83 -1.82 8.73
CA ALA A 42 7.52 -1.58 8.15
C ALA A 42 7.38 -2.36 6.85
N TRP A 43 8.38 -2.30 5.97
CA TRP A 43 8.41 -2.97 4.67
C TRP A 43 8.33 -4.49 4.76
N GLU A 44 8.94 -5.10 5.78
CA GLU A 44 8.84 -6.55 6.03
C GLU A 44 7.41 -7.02 6.33
N LYS A 45 6.58 -6.13 6.89
CA LYS A 45 5.17 -6.42 7.21
C LYS A 45 4.20 -5.89 6.15
N CYS A 46 4.71 -5.17 5.16
CA CYS A 46 3.90 -4.68 4.06
C CYS A 46 3.43 -5.82 3.17
N THR A 47 2.16 -5.76 2.81
CA THR A 47 1.54 -6.74 1.93
C THR A 47 0.94 -6.02 0.72
N VAL A 48 1.16 -6.56 -0.47
CA VAL A 48 0.60 -6.03 -1.72
C VAL A 48 -0.60 -6.86 -2.14
N TYR A 49 -1.66 -6.17 -2.54
CA TYR A 49 -2.90 -6.76 -3.04
C TYR A 49 -3.19 -6.25 -4.44
N GLU A 50 -3.50 -7.16 -5.36
CA GLU A 50 -4.05 -6.80 -6.67
C GLU A 50 -5.56 -6.52 -6.51
N ILE A 51 -6.02 -5.39 -7.04
CA ILE A 51 -7.42 -4.98 -7.05
C ILE A 51 -7.84 -4.67 -8.50
N GLY A 52 -9.11 -4.90 -8.79
CA GLY A 52 -9.60 -4.83 -10.17
C GLY A 52 -9.62 -3.41 -10.79
N ASN A 53 -9.70 -2.34 -9.98
CA ASN A 53 -9.65 -0.94 -10.45
C ASN A 53 -9.62 0.07 -9.28
N LYS A 54 -9.39 1.35 -9.60
CA LYS A 54 -9.42 2.46 -8.62
C LYS A 54 -10.78 2.68 -7.93
N LYS A 55 -11.92 2.41 -8.57
CA LYS A 55 -13.22 2.53 -7.89
C LYS A 55 -13.35 1.51 -6.76
N SER A 56 -12.78 0.32 -6.94
CA SER A 56 -12.67 -0.67 -5.86
C SER A 56 -11.84 -0.15 -4.69
N PHE A 57 -10.77 0.62 -4.94
CA PHE A 57 -9.98 1.25 -3.88
C PHE A 57 -10.78 2.26 -3.05
N GLU A 58 -11.63 3.08 -3.66
CA GLU A 58 -12.45 4.05 -2.92
C GLU A 58 -13.60 3.38 -2.15
N SER A 59 -14.11 2.25 -2.65
CA SER A 59 -15.21 1.51 -2.04
C SER A 59 -14.77 0.41 -1.06
N PHE A 60 -13.46 0.30 -0.75
CA PHE A 60 -12.75 -0.81 -0.05
C PHE A 60 -13.32 -1.19 1.34
N ASN A 61 -14.57 -1.66 1.36
CA ASN A 61 -15.28 -2.33 2.44
C ASN A 61 -15.07 -3.85 2.38
N HIS A 62 -14.33 -4.36 1.38
CA HIS A 62 -14.19 -5.78 1.08
C HIS A 62 -12.94 -6.45 1.71
N LEU A 63 -12.23 -5.78 2.61
CA LEU A 63 -11.14 -6.39 3.38
C LEU A 63 -11.67 -7.20 4.57
N HIS A 64 -12.49 -8.19 4.25
CA HIS A 64 -12.35 -9.48 4.90
C HIS A 64 -11.88 -10.45 3.81
N SER A 65 -10.72 -11.07 4.08
CA SER A 65 -9.91 -11.98 3.25
C SER A 65 -10.53 -12.51 1.94
N PRO A 66 -9.69 -12.53 0.89
CA PRO A 66 -9.24 -13.83 0.42
C PRO A 66 -7.72 -13.91 0.51
N THR A 67 -7.21 -14.29 1.67
CA THR A 67 -6.05 -15.17 1.93
C THR A 67 -4.71 -15.06 1.18
N GLU A 68 -4.46 -14.17 0.21
CA GLU A 68 -3.18 -14.18 -0.53
C GLU A 68 -2.69 -12.78 -0.95
N GLY A 69 -2.70 -11.82 -0.03
CA GLY A 69 -1.79 -10.69 -0.19
C GLY A 69 -0.34 -11.21 -0.17
N VAL A 70 0.52 -10.69 -1.04
CA VAL A 70 1.92 -11.13 -1.12
C VAL A 70 2.80 -10.15 -0.36
N LEU A 71 3.70 -10.67 0.48
CA LEU A 71 4.67 -9.82 1.17
C LEU A 71 5.51 -9.04 0.17
N LEU A 72 5.67 -7.75 0.41
CA LEU A 72 6.46 -6.87 -0.45
C LEU A 72 7.88 -7.41 -0.66
N SER A 73 8.49 -7.98 0.39
CA SER A 73 9.81 -8.61 0.37
C SER A 73 9.94 -9.78 -0.61
N LYS A 74 8.83 -10.42 -1.00
CA LYS A 74 8.81 -11.53 -1.96
C LYS A 74 8.70 -11.08 -3.42
N LEU A 75 8.34 -9.82 -3.65
CA LEU A 75 7.95 -9.32 -4.98
C LEU A 75 9.06 -8.53 -5.66
N GLY A 76 10.10 -8.12 -4.92
CA GLY A 76 11.24 -7.39 -5.49
C GLY A 76 10.85 -6.03 -6.08
N TYR A 77 9.86 -5.34 -5.48
CA TYR A 77 9.44 -4.01 -5.94
C TYR A 77 10.54 -2.97 -5.84
N PHE A 78 10.56 -2.08 -6.83
CA PHE A 78 11.33 -0.85 -6.81
C PHE A 78 10.36 0.32 -6.81
N PHE A 79 10.47 1.19 -5.79
CA PHE A 79 9.68 2.41 -5.72
C PHE A 79 10.48 3.59 -6.27
N THR A 80 9.78 4.57 -6.81
CA THR A 80 10.39 5.88 -7.05
C THR A 80 10.73 6.54 -5.71
N GLU A 81 11.77 7.36 -5.70
CA GLU A 81 12.20 8.11 -4.51
C GLU A 81 11.04 8.97 -3.95
N ASN A 82 10.24 9.57 -4.83
CA ASN A 82 9.09 10.37 -4.43
C ASN A 82 8.00 9.55 -3.73
N PHE A 83 7.67 8.37 -4.26
CA PHE A 83 6.70 7.48 -3.62
C PHE A 83 7.24 7.02 -2.26
N TYR A 84 8.48 6.55 -2.21
CA TYR A 84 9.14 6.11 -0.98
C TYR A 84 9.09 7.21 0.10
N ASN A 85 9.55 8.42 -0.22
CA ASN A 85 9.56 9.54 0.72
C ASN A 85 8.16 9.92 1.21
N SER A 86 7.15 9.80 0.36
CA SER A 86 5.75 10.05 0.73
C SER A 86 5.23 8.98 1.71
N VAL A 87 5.55 7.71 1.47
CA VAL A 87 5.20 6.62 2.38
C VAL A 87 5.95 6.74 3.71
N VAL A 88 7.24 7.06 3.71
CA VAL A 88 8.03 7.27 4.94
C VAL A 88 7.39 8.36 5.80
N LYS A 89 7.02 9.49 5.18
CA LYS A 89 6.32 10.58 5.88
C LYS A 89 4.98 10.13 6.43
N LEU A 90 4.26 9.23 5.77
CA LEU A 90 2.96 8.74 6.25
C LEU A 90 3.12 7.78 7.44
N VAL A 91 4.09 6.87 7.38
CA VAL A 91 4.25 5.76 8.32
C VAL A 91 5.04 6.16 9.57
N MET A 92 6.01 7.06 9.45
CA MET A 92 6.93 7.44 10.55
C MET A 92 6.53 8.73 11.28
N GLN A 93 5.29 9.21 11.10
CA GLN A 93 4.70 10.32 11.87
C GLN A 93 4.33 9.89 13.29
#